data_AF-B3CDP8-F1
#
_entry.id   AF-B3CDP8-F1
#
_cell.length_a   1.000
_cell.length_b   1.000
_cell.length_c   1.000
_cell.angle_alpha   90.00
_cell.angle_beta   90.00
_cell.angle_gamma   90.00
#
_symmetry.space_group_name_H-M   'P 1'
#
loop_
_entity.id
_entity.type
_entity.pdbx_description
1 polymer ?
#
loop_
_entity_poly.entity_id
_entity_poly.type
_entity_poly.pdbx_seq_one_letter_code
_entity_poly.pdbx_strand_id
1 'polypeptide(L)'
;MSYGCYLELINRAFNKIEITVEPTDKKEWGKPAMNKITYNLSDNDYYRLDEYEMTPKGIHVLTAHGHFRVTISIDGEKEQLQQDFDLEDGRHSGAVYRSFIYPSSSSGMDYAVLVSRGKYLQLSKNAKKESGFVNDKGCYKFEFFRLSARRFGVMNDYHFGDTNCGSQASVVDKLINLQKRPEFIVMPGDLLDCPTAPAGDVNPLHFPAVRDIWGNLIDGLEEQSIPVADGLGNHDLWTGFGGENVKGDIQQRNKKRIAEGSLFLPYGISTADNAANYGNKGYHYTWFFPLEKNGKKVLVAFFMLNNLPGNANRTDPGDTGHGHDEGTYAFGALDYLKASMQTMACMPDYDYKVGIPMFHINYGCDVNGDTHGNPERWWTYADKKALKDVLDKAPIKIVTAFFGHEHVRSIEKQTLYIGDRKDPANKTEYSGYRCACSIDKPRLNIIDLELVEENGHCKIKITPRFIEVAKLTSTDDCLPMIKEELQSCIEL
;
A
#
# COMPACT_ATOMS: atom_id res chain seq x y z
N MET A 1 8.22 27.85 26.98
CA MET A 1 7.95 27.11 25.72
C MET A 1 9.29 26.55 25.24
N SER A 2 9.38 25.23 25.10
CA SER A 2 10.56 24.57 24.50
C SER A 2 10.37 24.56 22.98
N TYR A 3 11.45 24.79 22.22
CA TYR A 3 11.44 24.84 20.76
C TYR A 3 12.33 23.72 20.22
N GLY A 4 11.96 23.06 19.12
CA GLY A 4 12.78 22.02 18.52
C GLY A 4 11.99 20.96 17.78
N CYS A 5 12.53 19.74 17.73
CA CYS A 5 11.96 18.63 16.96
C CYS A 5 12.13 17.27 17.64
N TYR A 6 11.34 16.32 17.17
CA TYR A 6 11.55 14.89 17.36
C TYR A 6 12.11 14.26 16.09
N LEU A 7 13.12 13.41 16.25
CA LEU A 7 13.72 12.64 15.17
C LEU A 7 13.57 11.14 15.44
N GLU A 8 12.81 10.47 14.58
CA GLU A 8 12.58 9.04 14.61
C GLU A 8 13.33 8.34 13.46
N LEU A 9 14.09 7.30 13.79
CA LEU A 9 14.89 6.51 12.85
C LEU A 9 14.49 5.04 12.97
N ILE A 10 14.14 4.40 11.85
CA ILE A 10 13.65 3.02 11.84
C ILE A 10 14.29 2.19 10.73
N ASN A 11 15.03 1.16 11.11
CA ASN A 11 15.57 0.16 10.20
C ASN A 11 14.49 -0.87 9.82
N ARG A 12 14.03 -0.85 8.56
CA ARG A 12 12.96 -1.73 8.06
C ARG A 12 13.45 -2.92 7.27
N ALA A 13 14.75 -3.01 6.93
CA ALA A 13 15.23 -4.01 5.97
C ALA A 13 16.61 -4.61 6.26
N PHE A 14 17.51 -3.89 6.92
CA PHE A 14 18.92 -4.27 7.03
C PHE A 14 19.18 -5.04 8.33
N ASN A 15 20.10 -6.00 8.30
CA ASN A 15 20.53 -6.67 9.54
C ASN A 15 21.22 -5.67 10.48
N LYS A 16 21.97 -4.73 9.90
CA LYS A 16 22.57 -3.58 10.57
C LYS A 16 22.62 -2.38 9.62
N ILE A 17 22.34 -1.19 10.13
CA ILE A 17 22.58 0.09 9.47
C ILE A 17 23.16 1.08 10.49
N GLU A 18 24.15 1.87 10.07
CA GLU A 18 24.64 2.99 10.88
C GLU A 18 24.13 4.30 10.29
N ILE A 19 23.56 5.15 11.14
CA ILE A 19 22.97 6.43 10.73
C ILE A 19 23.67 7.54 11.50
N THR A 20 24.41 8.37 10.80
CA THR A 20 25.02 9.58 11.35
C THR A 20 24.14 10.78 11.06
N VAL A 21 23.80 11.53 12.10
CA VAL A 21 23.08 12.80 11.98
C VAL A 21 23.99 13.91 12.47
N GLU A 22 24.21 14.93 11.64
CA GLU A 22 25.10 16.04 11.98
C GLU A 22 24.50 17.41 11.61
N PRO A 23 24.58 18.41 12.50
CA PRO A 23 24.11 19.75 12.21
C PRO A 23 25.01 20.42 11.15
N THR A 24 24.40 21.15 10.22
CA THR A 24 25.13 21.90 9.19
C THR A 24 25.34 23.37 9.58
N ASP A 25 24.48 23.96 10.42
CA ASP A 25 24.72 25.25 11.09
C ASP A 25 24.60 25.15 12.61
N LYS A 26 25.74 25.06 13.31
CA LYS A 26 25.82 24.94 14.77
C LYS A 26 25.28 26.16 15.54
N LYS A 27 25.16 27.33 14.91
CA LYS A 27 24.81 28.58 15.62
C LYS A 27 23.32 28.67 15.97
N GLU A 28 22.47 27.80 15.43
CA GLU A 28 21.01 27.80 15.65
C GLU A 28 20.54 26.77 16.70
N TRP A 29 21.44 25.89 17.14
CA TRP A 29 21.11 24.81 18.07
C TRP A 29 21.18 25.27 19.52
N GLY A 30 20.20 24.85 20.32
CA GLY A 30 20.09 25.23 21.72
C GLY A 30 20.96 24.39 22.65
N LYS A 31 20.66 24.33 23.95
CA LYS A 31 21.34 23.42 24.88
C LYS A 31 20.39 22.28 25.29
N PRO A 32 20.80 21.00 25.19
CA PRO A 32 22.06 20.55 24.59
C PRO A 32 22.05 20.75 23.08
N ALA A 33 23.16 21.25 22.53
CA ALA A 33 23.28 21.43 21.09
C ALA A 33 23.29 20.06 20.42
N MET A 34 22.60 19.93 19.28
CA MET A 34 22.77 18.74 18.46
C MET A 34 24.26 18.62 18.13
N ASN A 35 24.84 17.50 18.55
CA ASN A 35 26.17 17.11 18.13
C ASN A 35 26.06 16.12 16.98
N LYS A 36 27.18 15.88 16.30
CA LYS A 36 27.28 14.72 15.42
C LYS A 36 27.05 13.46 16.25
N ILE A 37 25.97 12.74 15.96
CA ILE A 37 25.61 11.50 16.64
C ILE A 37 25.55 10.39 15.60
N THR A 38 25.98 9.18 15.98
CA THR A 38 25.86 8.00 15.13
C THR A 38 25.05 6.93 15.86
N TYR A 39 24.02 6.46 15.20
CA TYR A 39 23.10 5.43 15.65
C TYR A 39 23.46 4.12 14.97
N ASN A 40 23.43 3.03 15.72
CA ASN A 40 23.60 1.68 15.19
C ASN A 40 22.28 0.96 15.36
N LEU A 41 21.53 0.80 14.26
CA LEU A 41 20.27 0.08 14.28
C LEU A 41 20.48 -1.33 13.74
N SER A 42 19.92 -2.32 14.42
CA SER A 42 20.02 -3.74 14.05
C SER A 42 18.66 -4.42 14.17
N ASP A 43 18.54 -5.69 13.79
CA ASP A 43 17.27 -6.42 13.94
C ASP A 43 16.74 -6.44 15.39
N ASN A 44 17.63 -6.46 16.39
CA ASN A 44 17.27 -6.46 17.81
C ASN A 44 17.06 -5.05 18.40
N ASP A 45 17.52 -4.01 17.70
CA ASP A 45 17.41 -2.60 18.11
C ASP A 45 17.21 -1.75 16.86
N TYR A 46 16.05 -1.92 16.23
CA TYR A 46 15.79 -1.39 14.89
C TYR A 46 15.23 0.04 14.92
N TYR A 47 15.09 0.64 16.10
CA TYR A 47 14.30 1.85 16.32
C TYR A 47 15.03 2.82 17.26
N ARG A 48 15.05 4.10 16.88
CA ARG A 48 15.51 5.20 17.75
C ARG A 48 14.57 6.39 17.66
N LEU A 49 14.34 7.02 18.80
CA LEU A 49 13.69 8.32 18.91
C LEU A 49 14.55 9.23 19.78
N ASP A 50 14.86 10.42 19.28
CA ASP A 50 15.54 11.46 20.04
C ASP A 50 14.81 12.81 19.93
N GLU A 51 14.98 13.61 20.96
CA GLU A 51 14.43 14.96 21.08
C GLU A 51 15.58 15.97 21.01
N TYR A 52 15.40 16.99 20.18
CA TYR A 52 16.36 18.08 20.04
C TYR A 52 15.73 19.41 20.39
N GLU A 53 16.47 20.23 21.13
CA GLU A 53 16.06 21.59 21.48
C GLU A 53 16.84 22.64 20.68
N MET A 54 16.16 23.72 20.34
CA MET A 54 16.71 24.86 19.61
C MET A 54 16.58 26.13 20.44
N THR A 55 17.53 27.04 20.31
CA THR A 55 17.47 28.35 20.98
C THR A 55 17.04 29.41 19.97
N PRO A 56 15.89 30.07 20.17
CA PRO A 56 15.46 31.16 19.29
C PRO A 56 16.48 32.29 19.28
N LYS A 57 16.73 32.90 18.11
CA LYS A 57 17.54 34.12 18.00
C LYS A 57 16.64 35.35 17.92
N GLY A 58 16.68 36.18 18.97
CA GLY A 58 16.03 37.50 18.99
C GLY A 58 14.56 37.49 19.41
N ILE A 59 13.89 38.64 19.25
CA ILE A 59 12.50 38.90 19.69
C ILE A 59 11.47 38.11 18.83
N HIS A 60 11.90 37.62 17.66
CA HIS A 60 11.07 36.79 16.78
C HIS A 60 11.40 35.31 16.98
N VAL A 61 10.58 34.64 17.79
CA VAL A 61 10.64 33.19 18.11
C VAL A 61 10.45 32.28 16.86
N LEU A 62 10.34 32.86 15.65
CA LEU A 62 9.83 32.20 14.45
C LEU A 62 10.90 31.82 13.41
N THR A 63 12.19 32.12 13.61
CA THR A 63 13.21 32.07 12.54
C THR A 63 14.37 31.08 12.76
N ALA A 64 14.25 30.11 13.65
CA ALA A 64 15.31 29.11 13.84
C ALA A 64 15.02 27.88 12.95
N HIS A 65 15.93 27.57 12.02
CA HIS A 65 15.79 26.51 11.02
C HIS A 65 16.38 25.19 11.51
N GLY A 66 17.59 25.21 12.07
CA GLY A 66 18.20 24.00 12.63
C GLY A 66 18.55 22.97 11.55
N HIS A 67 19.28 23.41 10.52
CA HIS A 67 19.68 22.54 9.42
C HIS A 67 20.59 21.40 9.87
N PHE A 68 20.34 20.20 9.34
CA PHE A 68 21.13 19.00 9.58
C PHE A 68 21.22 18.14 8.33
N ARG A 69 22.17 17.20 8.32
CA ARG A 69 22.27 16.19 7.28
C ARG A 69 22.27 14.80 7.90
N VAL A 70 21.90 13.83 7.07
CA VAL A 70 21.92 12.42 7.42
C VAL A 70 22.89 11.69 6.50
N THR A 71 23.75 10.86 7.09
CA THR A 71 24.65 9.95 6.39
C THR A 71 24.38 8.54 6.85
N ILE A 72 24.25 7.61 5.91
CA ILE A 72 24.00 6.20 6.19
C ILE A 72 25.24 5.36 5.85
N SER A 73 25.42 4.27 6.58
CA SER A 73 26.42 3.24 6.30
C SER A 73 25.76 1.87 6.35
N ILE A 74 25.87 1.11 5.25
CA ILE A 74 25.30 -0.23 5.08
C ILE A 74 26.43 -1.12 4.57
N ASP A 75 26.71 -2.21 5.28
CA ASP A 75 27.76 -3.19 4.92
C ASP A 75 29.15 -2.56 4.66
N GLY A 76 29.45 -1.42 5.30
CA GLY A 76 30.72 -0.70 5.20
C GLY A 76 30.74 0.40 4.13
N GLU A 77 29.78 0.44 3.23
CA GLU A 77 29.59 1.50 2.24
C GLU A 77 28.82 2.68 2.84
N LYS A 78 29.27 3.91 2.56
CA LYS A 78 28.77 5.11 3.21
C LYS A 78 28.33 6.17 2.20
N GLU A 79 27.11 6.67 2.38
CA GLU A 79 26.55 7.73 1.55
C GLU A 79 25.79 8.75 2.39
N GLN A 80 25.97 10.02 2.07
CA GLN A 80 25.17 11.10 2.60
C GLN A 80 23.90 11.22 1.77
N LEU A 81 22.73 11.34 2.43
CA LEU A 81 21.49 11.61 1.72
C LEU A 81 21.63 12.90 0.91
N GLN A 82 21.04 12.91 -0.29
CA GLN A 82 21.25 13.94 -1.32
C GLN A 82 20.73 15.34 -0.98
N GLN A 83 20.12 15.50 0.19
CA GLN A 83 19.60 16.76 0.68
C GLN A 83 19.99 16.95 2.13
N ASP A 84 20.20 18.21 2.50
CA ASP A 84 20.14 18.63 3.89
C ASP A 84 18.66 18.83 4.28
N PHE A 85 18.38 18.73 5.57
CA PHE A 85 17.04 18.81 6.13
C PHE A 85 16.92 20.03 7.03
N ASP A 86 15.77 20.69 6.97
CA ASP A 86 15.43 21.84 7.80
C ASP A 86 14.43 21.41 8.88
N LEU A 87 14.77 21.58 10.16
CA LEU A 87 13.85 21.20 11.24
C LEU A 87 12.58 22.06 11.24
N GLU A 88 12.61 23.25 10.63
CA GLU A 88 11.44 24.10 10.45
C GLU A 88 10.32 23.40 9.65
N ASP A 89 10.67 22.62 8.63
CA ASP A 89 9.70 21.90 7.78
C ASP A 89 8.83 20.95 8.62
N GLY A 90 9.41 20.35 9.66
CA GLY A 90 8.71 19.48 10.58
C GLY A 90 7.76 20.22 11.52
N ARG A 91 7.91 21.54 11.70
CA ARG A 91 7.23 22.34 12.73
C ARG A 91 6.12 23.24 12.18
N HIS A 92 6.35 23.89 11.04
CA HIS A 92 5.40 24.85 10.47
C HIS A 92 4.38 24.24 9.51
N SER A 93 4.61 23.02 9.05
CA SER A 93 3.63 22.35 8.22
C SER A 93 2.46 21.81 9.06
N GLY A 94 1.25 22.34 8.79
CA GLY A 94 0.00 21.75 9.25
C GLY A 94 -0.39 20.47 8.51
N ALA A 95 0.35 20.07 7.47
CA ALA A 95 0.19 18.82 6.74
C ALA A 95 1.38 17.88 7.01
N VAL A 96 1.18 16.57 6.80
CA VAL A 96 2.28 15.59 6.85
C VAL A 96 2.79 15.36 5.42
N TYR A 97 4.02 15.77 5.15
CA TYR A 97 4.70 15.54 3.87
C TYR A 97 5.52 14.26 3.92
N ARG A 98 5.56 13.56 2.78
CA ARG A 98 6.26 12.27 2.64
C ARG A 98 7.01 12.24 1.31
N SER A 99 8.26 11.81 1.33
CA SER A 99 9.05 11.62 0.12
C SER A 99 10.02 10.45 0.25
N PHE A 100 10.31 9.79 -0.86
CA PHE A 100 11.39 8.81 -0.94
C PHE A 100 12.68 9.49 -1.37
N ILE A 101 13.78 9.13 -0.70
CA ILE A 101 15.14 9.46 -1.10
C ILE A 101 15.83 8.16 -1.53
N TYR A 102 16.45 8.21 -2.71
CA TYR A 102 17.17 7.10 -3.32
C TYR A 102 18.69 7.37 -3.32
N PRO A 103 19.53 6.33 -3.47
CA PRO A 103 20.96 6.45 -3.71
C PRO A 103 21.28 7.38 -4.88
N SER A 104 22.43 8.04 -4.83
CA SER A 104 23.00 8.66 -6.01
C SER A 104 23.27 7.61 -7.09
N SER A 105 23.11 8.01 -8.34
CA SER A 105 23.35 7.13 -9.49
C SER A 105 24.77 6.54 -9.53
N SER A 106 25.70 7.11 -8.78
CA SER A 106 27.09 6.67 -8.65
C SER A 106 27.39 5.80 -7.43
N SER A 107 26.51 5.69 -6.42
CA SER A 107 26.88 5.02 -5.16
C SER A 107 26.76 3.50 -5.21
N GLY A 108 25.88 2.96 -6.06
CA GLY A 108 25.57 1.53 -6.10
C GLY A 108 24.96 0.98 -4.81
N MET A 109 24.61 1.83 -3.83
CA MET A 109 24.05 1.40 -2.55
C MET A 109 22.58 0.95 -2.70
N ASP A 110 22.22 -0.11 -1.99
CA ASP A 110 20.88 -0.70 -2.02
C ASP A 110 19.99 -0.14 -0.91
N TYR A 111 19.46 1.08 -1.09
CA TYR A 111 18.52 1.66 -0.13
C TYR A 111 17.41 2.52 -0.73
N ALA A 112 16.31 2.64 0.01
CA ALA A 112 15.32 3.68 -0.16
C ALA A 112 14.95 4.22 1.23
N VAL A 113 14.90 5.55 1.39
CA VAL A 113 14.53 6.17 2.66
C VAL A 113 13.20 6.88 2.51
N LEU A 114 12.17 6.43 3.23
CA LEU A 114 10.94 7.20 3.38
C LEU A 114 11.16 8.25 4.46
N VAL A 115 11.05 9.52 4.07
CA VAL A 115 11.10 10.64 4.99
C VAL A 115 9.70 11.21 5.15
N SER A 116 9.16 11.13 6.37
CA SER A 116 7.91 11.79 6.76
C SER A 116 8.23 12.98 7.66
N ARG A 117 7.55 14.10 7.46
CA ARG A 117 7.72 15.31 8.29
C ARG A 117 6.44 16.13 8.41
N GLY A 118 6.28 16.80 9.55
CA GLY A 118 5.20 17.75 9.78
C GLY A 118 4.77 17.80 11.25
N LYS A 119 4.04 18.86 11.63
CA LYS A 119 3.68 19.13 13.04
C LYS A 119 2.80 18.03 13.63
N TYR A 120 1.93 17.45 12.81
CA TYR A 120 0.97 16.42 13.19
C TYR A 120 1.39 15.01 12.76
N LEU A 121 2.65 14.81 12.37
CA LEU A 121 3.17 13.49 12.07
C LEU A 121 3.14 12.63 13.35
N GLN A 122 2.48 11.47 13.25
CA GLN A 122 2.48 10.51 14.33
C GLN A 122 3.79 9.70 14.34
N LEU A 123 4.48 9.75 15.47
CA LEU A 123 5.66 8.95 15.74
C LEU A 123 5.25 7.62 16.38
N SER A 124 6.13 6.63 16.25
CA SER A 124 5.91 5.24 16.62
C SER A 124 5.86 5.03 18.15
N LYS A 125 5.57 3.78 18.55
CA LYS A 125 5.45 3.24 19.92
C LYS A 125 6.03 4.16 21.02
N ASN A 126 5.15 4.64 21.89
CA ASN A 126 5.40 5.49 23.07
C ASN A 126 5.28 7.02 22.87
N ALA A 127 5.41 7.54 21.64
CA ALA A 127 5.27 8.98 21.38
C ALA A 127 3.82 9.48 21.23
N LYS A 128 2.81 8.59 21.16
CA LYS A 128 1.38 8.99 21.15
C LYS A 128 1.00 9.90 22.32
N LYS A 129 1.72 9.83 23.46
CA LYS A 129 1.50 10.71 24.63
C LYS A 129 2.29 12.02 24.62
N GLU A 130 3.29 12.17 23.75
CA GLU A 130 4.26 13.28 23.75
C GLU A 130 4.50 13.93 22.38
N SER A 131 3.77 13.50 21.34
CA SER A 131 3.86 14.09 20.00
C SER A 131 3.67 15.62 20.06
N GLY A 132 4.21 16.34 19.08
CA GLY A 132 4.31 17.81 19.01
C GLY A 132 3.04 18.63 19.31
N PHE A 133 1.89 17.97 19.49
CA PHE A 133 0.66 18.47 20.12
C PHE A 133 0.86 19.14 21.48
N VAL A 134 1.74 18.62 22.36
CA VAL A 134 1.85 19.13 23.74
C VAL A 134 2.89 20.24 23.89
N ASN A 135 3.90 20.29 23.01
CA ASN A 135 5.10 21.13 23.18
C ASN A 135 5.49 22.00 21.96
N ASP A 136 4.66 22.10 20.91
CA ASP A 136 4.93 22.87 19.68
C ASP A 136 6.21 22.46 18.91
N LYS A 137 6.70 21.23 19.12
CA LYS A 137 7.86 20.67 18.42
C LYS A 137 7.47 20.03 17.09
N GLY A 138 8.33 20.18 16.07
CA GLY A 138 8.16 19.51 14.79
C GLY A 138 8.55 18.03 14.85
N CYS A 139 8.12 17.24 13.87
CA CYS A 139 8.44 15.81 13.82
C CYS A 139 9.06 15.40 12.48
N TYR A 140 10.07 14.54 12.56
CA TYR A 140 10.75 13.88 11.44
C TYR A 140 10.82 12.38 11.69
N LYS A 141 10.51 11.59 10.66
CA LYS A 141 10.59 10.13 10.68
C LYS A 141 11.31 9.63 9.43
N PHE A 142 12.34 8.83 9.63
CA PHE A 142 13.14 8.20 8.59
C PHE A 142 12.98 6.68 8.67
N GLU A 143 12.45 6.07 7.62
CA GLU A 143 12.31 4.61 7.51
C GLU A 143 13.19 4.10 6.38
N PHE A 144 14.08 3.15 6.69
CA PHE A 144 15.12 2.66 5.78
C PHE A 144 14.76 1.29 5.21
N PHE A 145 14.57 1.22 3.90
CA PHE A 145 14.23 0.02 3.13
C PHE A 145 15.37 -0.37 2.18
N ARG A 146 15.35 -1.61 1.67
CA ARG A 146 16.18 -2.02 0.53
C ARG A 146 15.50 -1.59 -0.76
N LEU A 147 16.26 -1.14 -1.75
CA LEU A 147 15.71 -0.78 -3.06
C LEU A 147 15.55 -2.00 -3.97
N SER A 148 16.37 -3.02 -3.76
CA SER A 148 16.35 -4.28 -4.49
C SER A 148 15.30 -5.27 -3.99
N ALA A 149 14.83 -5.10 -2.75
CA ALA A 149 13.91 -6.02 -2.09
C ALA A 149 12.93 -5.26 -1.21
N ARG A 150 11.64 -5.35 -1.53
CA ARG A 150 10.61 -4.51 -0.94
C ARG A 150 9.31 -5.25 -0.69
N ARG A 151 8.47 -4.72 0.18
CA ARG A 151 7.33 -5.46 0.74
C ARG A 151 6.04 -4.66 0.71
N PHE A 152 4.96 -5.30 0.28
CA PHE A 152 3.60 -4.77 0.41
C PHE A 152 2.66 -5.80 1.06
N GLY A 153 1.52 -5.31 1.54
CA GLY A 153 0.50 -6.13 2.19
C GLY A 153 -0.78 -6.16 1.37
N VAL A 154 -1.54 -7.25 1.47
CA VAL A 154 -2.91 -7.33 0.95
C VAL A 154 -3.86 -7.77 2.06
N MET A 155 -4.93 -7.00 2.26
CA MET A 155 -6.02 -7.28 3.19
C MET A 155 -7.35 -7.16 2.43
N ASN A 156 -7.85 -8.28 1.92
CA ASN A 156 -9.09 -8.40 1.15
C ASN A 156 -10.24 -8.92 2.01
N ASP A 157 -11.48 -8.72 1.56
CA ASP A 157 -12.68 -9.25 2.20
C ASP A 157 -12.70 -8.92 3.69
N TYR A 158 -12.47 -7.63 3.99
CA TYR A 158 -12.36 -7.17 5.36
C TYR A 158 -13.72 -7.20 6.05
N HIS A 159 -14.80 -6.93 5.30
CA HIS A 159 -16.18 -6.98 5.77
C HIS A 159 -16.35 -6.23 7.10
N PHE A 160 -15.94 -4.96 7.13
CA PHE A 160 -16.06 -4.12 8.32
C PHE A 160 -17.53 -3.87 8.66
N GLY A 161 -17.90 -4.13 9.91
CA GLY A 161 -19.24 -3.88 10.43
C GLY A 161 -20.08 -5.14 10.70
N ASP A 162 -19.55 -6.34 10.42
CA ASP A 162 -20.15 -7.61 10.86
C ASP A 162 -19.86 -7.84 12.37
N THR A 163 -19.21 -8.96 12.70
CA THR A 163 -18.67 -9.33 14.01
C THR A 163 -17.41 -8.55 14.40
N ASN A 164 -16.79 -7.86 13.44
CA ASN A 164 -15.49 -7.20 13.59
C ASN A 164 -15.57 -5.70 13.92
N CYS A 165 -16.71 -5.23 14.43
CA CYS A 165 -17.03 -3.82 14.74
C CYS A 165 -16.25 -3.18 15.92
N GLY A 166 -15.25 -3.87 16.48
CA GLY A 166 -14.40 -3.36 17.56
C GLY A 166 -13.32 -2.38 17.09
N SER A 167 -12.64 -1.73 18.04
CA SER A 167 -11.52 -0.82 17.73
C SER A 167 -10.38 -1.54 17.00
N GLN A 168 -10.11 -1.11 15.76
CA GLN A 168 -9.03 -1.66 14.93
C GLN A 168 -7.65 -1.10 15.31
N ALA A 169 -7.56 -0.34 16.42
CA ALA A 169 -6.30 0.16 16.96
C ALA A 169 -5.29 -0.96 17.18
N SER A 170 -5.75 -2.17 17.55
CA SER A 170 -4.88 -3.34 17.70
C SER A 170 -4.25 -3.78 16.38
N VAL A 171 -4.97 -3.72 15.26
CA VAL A 171 -4.45 -4.03 13.90
C VAL A 171 -3.37 -3.01 13.51
N VAL A 172 -3.69 -1.73 13.66
CA VAL A 172 -2.79 -0.61 13.40
C VAL A 172 -1.51 -0.76 14.23
N ASP A 173 -1.64 -0.96 15.54
CA ASP A 173 -0.51 -1.12 16.45
C ASP A 173 0.33 -2.36 16.08
N LYS A 174 -0.29 -3.49 15.72
CA LYS A 174 0.45 -4.69 15.28
C LYS A 174 1.29 -4.42 14.03
N LEU A 175 0.73 -3.74 13.03
CA LEU A 175 1.41 -3.45 11.76
C LEU A 175 2.57 -2.46 11.93
N ILE A 176 2.40 -1.40 12.72
CA ILE A 176 3.44 -0.40 12.96
C ILE A 176 4.65 -1.01 13.66
N ASN A 177 4.37 -1.96 14.56
CA ASN A 177 5.36 -2.61 15.39
C ASN A 177 6.13 -3.72 14.69
N LEU A 178 5.64 -4.22 13.56
CA LEU A 178 6.40 -5.14 12.73
C LEU A 178 7.61 -4.39 12.15
N GLN A 179 8.83 -4.83 12.48
CA GLN A 179 10.07 -4.22 12.01
C GLN A 179 10.05 -4.13 10.48
N LYS A 180 9.93 -5.28 9.80
CA LYS A 180 9.87 -5.38 8.35
C LYS A 180 8.42 -5.26 7.87
N ARG A 181 7.68 -4.25 8.35
CA ARG A 181 6.28 -4.05 7.96
C ARG A 181 6.16 -3.85 6.44
N PRO A 182 5.00 -4.19 5.85
CA PRO A 182 4.64 -3.69 4.54
C PRO A 182 4.78 -2.17 4.45
N GLU A 183 5.26 -1.72 3.32
CA GLU A 183 5.41 -0.30 3.04
C GLU A 183 4.08 0.38 2.76
N PHE A 184 3.17 -0.37 2.14
CA PHE A 184 1.78 -0.02 1.91
C PHE A 184 0.89 -1.27 2.00
N ILE A 185 -0.41 -1.06 2.19
CA ILE A 185 -1.42 -2.12 2.22
C ILE A 185 -2.38 -1.92 1.04
N VAL A 186 -2.76 -3.01 0.37
CA VAL A 186 -3.83 -3.03 -0.64
C VAL A 186 -5.07 -3.67 -0.05
N MET A 187 -6.21 -3.02 -0.20
CA MET A 187 -7.52 -3.55 0.19
C MET A 187 -8.41 -3.61 -1.06
N PRO A 188 -8.35 -4.69 -1.85
CA PRO A 188 -8.88 -4.70 -3.22
C PRO A 188 -10.41 -4.84 -3.32
N GLY A 189 -11.14 -4.79 -2.22
CA GLY A 189 -12.60 -4.84 -2.20
C GLY A 189 -13.18 -5.63 -1.03
N ASP A 190 -14.49 -5.52 -0.88
CA ASP A 190 -15.30 -5.98 0.25
C ASP A 190 -14.77 -5.38 1.55
N LEU A 191 -14.71 -4.05 1.56
CA LEU A 191 -14.31 -3.26 2.71
C LEU A 191 -15.40 -3.32 3.78
N LEU A 192 -16.67 -3.26 3.39
CA LEU A 192 -17.82 -3.20 4.28
C LEU A 192 -18.67 -4.46 4.20
N ASP A 193 -19.23 -4.88 5.33
CA ASP A 193 -20.16 -6.02 5.37
C ASP A 193 -21.62 -5.63 5.05
N CYS A 194 -22.43 -6.63 4.71
CA CYS A 194 -23.88 -6.58 4.58
C CYS A 194 -24.57 -6.21 5.91
N PRO A 195 -25.34 -5.11 5.99
CA PRO A 195 -26.03 -4.72 7.20
C PRO A 195 -27.24 -5.64 7.39
N THR A 196 -27.25 -6.36 8.51
CA THR A 196 -28.45 -6.25 9.35
C THR A 196 -28.14 -5.25 10.45
N ALA A 197 -29.16 -4.50 10.87
CA ALA A 197 -29.02 -3.67 12.05
C ALA A 197 -28.47 -4.51 13.20
N PRO A 198 -27.44 -4.07 13.97
CA PRO A 198 -27.04 -4.78 15.17
C PRO A 198 -28.30 -5.02 15.98
N ALA A 199 -28.57 -6.27 16.35
CA ALA A 199 -29.83 -6.64 16.96
C ALA A 199 -30.10 -5.75 18.20
N GLY A 200 -31.08 -4.85 18.09
CA GLY A 200 -31.45 -3.91 19.15
C GLY A 200 -31.06 -2.44 18.94
N ASP A 201 -30.25 -2.10 17.93
CA ASP A 201 -29.97 -0.70 17.57
C ASP A 201 -30.90 -0.23 16.44
N VAL A 202 -31.92 0.55 16.83
CA VAL A 202 -32.91 1.14 15.91
C VAL A 202 -32.58 2.60 15.59
N ASN A 203 -31.44 3.14 16.07
CA ASN A 203 -31.09 4.54 15.84
C ASN A 203 -30.29 4.70 14.53
N PRO A 204 -30.89 5.27 13.47
CA PRO A 204 -30.22 5.41 12.17
C PRO A 204 -28.99 6.31 12.22
N LEU A 205 -28.85 7.15 13.24
CA LEU A 205 -27.71 8.07 13.40
C LEU A 205 -26.44 7.38 13.90
N HIS A 206 -26.53 6.21 14.54
CA HIS A 206 -25.36 5.45 14.99
C HIS A 206 -24.77 4.56 13.89
N PHE A 207 -25.58 4.19 12.89
CA PHE A 207 -25.18 3.32 11.79
C PHE A 207 -24.00 3.83 10.95
N PRO A 208 -23.96 5.10 10.53
CA PRO A 208 -22.87 5.61 9.72
C PRO A 208 -21.51 5.58 10.45
N ALA A 209 -21.51 5.91 11.75
CA ALA A 209 -20.27 5.98 12.54
C ALA A 209 -19.66 4.59 12.82
N VAL A 210 -20.49 3.56 12.97
CA VAL A 210 -20.04 2.17 13.20
C VAL A 210 -19.51 1.52 11.92
N ARG A 211 -19.82 2.06 10.74
CA ARG A 211 -19.48 1.49 9.42
C ARG A 211 -18.37 2.27 8.69
N ASP A 212 -17.74 3.23 9.35
CA ASP A 212 -16.63 4.00 8.77
C ASP A 212 -15.30 3.24 8.90
N ILE A 213 -15.03 2.31 7.98
CA ILE A 213 -13.73 1.63 7.92
C ILE A 213 -12.56 2.61 7.75
N TRP A 214 -12.79 3.75 7.10
CA TRP A 214 -11.73 4.72 6.86
C TRP A 214 -11.27 5.35 8.17
N GLY A 215 -12.19 5.94 8.94
CA GLY A 215 -11.88 6.53 10.24
C GLY A 215 -11.43 5.50 11.28
N ASN A 216 -11.94 4.26 11.22
CA ASN A 216 -11.64 3.24 12.24
C ASN A 216 -10.34 2.44 11.99
N LEU A 217 -9.87 2.34 10.75
CA LEU A 217 -8.69 1.54 10.39
C LEU A 217 -7.73 2.28 9.45
N ILE A 218 -8.22 2.71 8.28
CA ILE A 218 -7.35 3.18 7.19
C ILE A 218 -6.64 4.48 7.58
N ASP A 219 -7.35 5.44 8.16
CA ASP A 219 -6.77 6.71 8.58
C ASP A 219 -5.71 6.49 9.67
N GLY A 220 -5.94 5.57 10.61
CA GLY A 220 -4.95 5.19 11.62
C GLY A 220 -3.66 4.58 11.03
N LEU A 221 -3.76 3.84 9.90
CA LEU A 221 -2.60 3.36 9.16
C LEU A 221 -1.88 4.49 8.42
N GLU A 222 -2.62 5.34 7.71
CA GLU A 222 -2.09 6.45 6.93
C GLU A 222 -1.40 7.51 7.81
N GLU A 223 -1.97 7.83 8.97
CA GLU A 223 -1.37 8.68 10.01
C GLU A 223 0.00 8.17 10.44
N GLN A 224 0.18 6.85 10.43
CA GLN A 224 1.39 6.16 10.87
C GLN A 224 2.38 5.90 9.71
N SER A 225 2.13 6.54 8.55
CA SER A 225 2.90 6.40 7.31
C SER A 225 2.87 4.99 6.72
N ILE A 226 1.73 4.30 6.86
CA ILE A 226 1.40 3.07 6.14
C ILE A 226 0.23 3.38 5.20
N PRO A 227 0.49 3.84 3.98
CA PRO A 227 -0.59 4.24 3.12
C PRO A 227 -1.37 3.02 2.60
N VAL A 228 -2.69 3.18 2.42
CA VAL A 228 -3.62 2.13 1.96
C VAL A 228 -4.10 2.41 0.53
N ALA A 229 -4.03 1.41 -0.35
CA ALA A 229 -4.66 1.40 -1.66
C ALA A 229 -5.98 0.61 -1.57
N ASP A 230 -7.08 1.32 -1.34
CA ASP A 230 -8.43 0.81 -1.22
C ASP A 230 -9.17 0.74 -2.57
N GLY A 231 -9.89 -0.36 -2.78
CA GLY A 231 -10.70 -0.64 -3.97
C GLY A 231 -12.10 -1.12 -3.59
N LEU A 232 -12.86 -1.57 -4.60
CA LEU A 232 -14.26 -1.97 -4.45
C LEU A 232 -14.42 -3.47 -4.69
N GLY A 233 -15.20 -4.14 -3.83
CA GLY A 233 -15.71 -5.49 -4.05
C GLY A 233 -17.20 -5.48 -4.37
N ASN A 234 -17.83 -6.66 -4.37
CA ASN A 234 -19.26 -6.73 -4.66
C ASN A 234 -20.12 -6.16 -3.52
N HIS A 235 -19.75 -6.39 -2.25
CA HIS A 235 -20.49 -5.87 -1.09
C HIS A 235 -20.44 -4.34 -1.01
N ASP A 236 -19.31 -3.75 -1.41
CA ASP A 236 -19.11 -2.29 -1.42
C ASP A 236 -20.01 -1.56 -2.42
N LEU A 237 -20.54 -2.28 -3.41
CA LEU A 237 -21.29 -1.73 -4.53
C LEU A 237 -22.80 -1.92 -4.40
N TRP A 238 -23.25 -2.80 -3.52
CA TRP A 238 -24.66 -3.11 -3.35
C TRP A 238 -25.43 -2.01 -2.61
N THR A 239 -26.45 -1.48 -3.27
CA THR A 239 -27.42 -0.54 -2.67
C THR A 239 -28.09 -1.18 -1.45
N GLY A 240 -28.09 -0.50 -0.31
CA GLY A 240 -28.66 -1.01 0.94
C GLY A 240 -27.81 -2.06 1.66
N PHE A 241 -26.75 -2.57 1.04
CA PHE A 241 -25.84 -3.57 1.62
C PHE A 241 -24.38 -3.11 1.80
N GLY A 242 -24.01 -1.92 1.29
CA GLY A 242 -22.76 -1.22 1.58
C GLY A 242 -22.95 0.09 2.37
N GLY A 243 -21.89 0.89 2.49
CA GLY A 243 -21.98 2.29 2.93
C GLY A 243 -22.70 3.15 1.89
N GLU A 244 -23.32 4.27 2.30
CA GLU A 244 -24.19 5.07 1.41
C GLU A 244 -23.48 5.59 0.14
N ASN A 245 -22.15 5.73 0.14
CA ASN A 245 -21.40 6.23 -1.01
C ASN A 245 -19.91 5.78 -1.09
N VAL A 246 -19.62 4.48 -0.92
CA VAL A 246 -18.23 3.95 -0.97
C VAL A 246 -17.46 4.38 -2.23
N LYS A 247 -18.16 4.40 -3.38
CA LYS A 247 -17.63 4.91 -4.66
C LYS A 247 -17.15 6.35 -4.56
N GLY A 248 -17.94 7.23 -3.96
CA GLY A 248 -17.61 8.65 -3.79
C GLY A 248 -16.48 8.86 -2.79
N ASP A 249 -16.44 8.07 -1.72
CA ASP A 249 -15.39 8.14 -0.69
C ASP A 249 -14.02 7.79 -1.28
N ILE A 250 -13.91 6.66 -1.99
CA ILE A 250 -12.66 6.27 -2.69
C ILE A 250 -12.25 7.34 -3.71
N GLN A 251 -13.19 7.88 -4.49
CA GLN A 251 -12.90 8.94 -5.45
C GLN A 251 -12.35 10.21 -4.76
N GLN A 252 -12.96 10.63 -3.66
CA GLN A 252 -12.53 11.81 -2.91
C GLN A 252 -11.14 11.59 -2.31
N ARG A 253 -10.88 10.41 -1.74
CA ARG A 253 -9.57 10.03 -1.21
C ARG A 253 -8.50 10.00 -2.31
N ASN A 254 -8.80 9.44 -3.48
CA ASN A 254 -7.89 9.46 -4.62
C ASN A 254 -7.59 10.88 -5.11
N LYS A 255 -8.59 11.77 -5.16
CA LYS A 255 -8.39 13.19 -5.47
C LYS A 255 -7.48 13.87 -4.44
N LYS A 256 -7.68 13.59 -3.16
CA LYS A 256 -6.83 14.12 -2.07
C LYS A 256 -5.38 13.62 -2.20
N ARG A 257 -5.17 12.33 -2.44
CA ARG A 257 -3.85 11.72 -2.65
C ARG A 257 -3.10 12.37 -3.81
N ILE A 258 -3.80 12.66 -4.92
CA ILE A 258 -3.24 13.40 -6.07
C ILE A 258 -2.82 14.81 -5.66
N ALA A 259 -3.71 15.56 -5.00
CA ALA A 259 -3.47 16.95 -4.63
C ALA A 259 -2.31 17.10 -3.63
N GLU A 260 -2.14 16.13 -2.72
CA GLU A 260 -1.11 16.13 -1.68
C GLU A 260 0.26 15.63 -2.18
N GLY A 261 0.36 15.19 -3.44
CA GLY A 261 1.59 14.58 -3.95
C GLY A 261 1.96 13.28 -3.20
N SER A 262 0.94 12.54 -2.72
CA SER A 262 1.10 11.37 -1.85
C SER A 262 1.94 10.25 -2.49
N LEU A 263 2.51 9.37 -1.67
CA LEU A 263 3.25 8.16 -2.08
C LEU A 263 2.49 7.30 -3.10
N PHE A 264 1.16 7.35 -3.05
CA PHE A 264 0.30 6.88 -4.14
C PHE A 264 0.02 8.04 -5.09
N LEU A 265 0.98 8.35 -5.95
CA LEU A 265 0.69 9.14 -7.13
C LEU A 265 0.03 8.18 -8.13
N PRO A 266 -1.27 8.32 -8.45
CA PRO A 266 -1.77 7.84 -9.72
C PRO A 266 -1.15 8.66 -10.83
N TYR A 267 0.04 8.23 -11.21
CA TYR A 267 0.74 8.75 -12.37
C TYR A 267 0.01 8.26 -13.61
N GLY A 268 -0.18 9.17 -14.57
CA GLY A 268 -0.23 8.80 -15.98
C GLY A 268 -1.52 9.05 -16.75
N ILE A 269 -2.65 9.38 -16.12
CA ILE A 269 -3.85 9.83 -16.87
C ILE A 269 -4.62 10.83 -16.00
N SER A 270 -4.89 12.03 -16.52
CA SER A 270 -5.70 13.00 -15.79
C SER A 270 -7.08 12.40 -15.49
N THR A 271 -7.65 12.67 -14.31
CA THR A 271 -9.02 12.23 -13.97
C THR A 271 -10.06 12.74 -14.97
N ALA A 272 -9.78 13.88 -15.61
CA ALA A 272 -10.61 14.44 -16.67
C ALA A 272 -10.54 13.62 -17.97
N ASP A 273 -9.35 13.22 -18.43
CA ASP A 273 -9.18 12.38 -19.61
C ASP A 273 -9.71 10.96 -19.39
N ASN A 274 -9.56 10.42 -18.18
CA ASN A 274 -10.10 9.11 -17.81
C ASN A 274 -11.64 9.10 -17.81
N ALA A 275 -12.25 10.13 -17.22
CA ALA A 275 -13.70 10.24 -17.17
C ALA A 275 -14.30 10.50 -18.57
N ALA A 276 -13.63 11.32 -19.38
CA ALA A 276 -14.10 11.69 -20.72
C ALA A 276 -13.94 10.56 -21.76
N ASN A 277 -12.85 9.78 -21.70
CA ASN A 277 -12.51 8.82 -22.76
C ASN A 277 -12.80 7.36 -22.40
N TYR A 278 -12.82 6.99 -21.11
CA TYR A 278 -12.88 5.58 -20.70
C TYR A 278 -14.00 5.28 -19.68
N GLY A 279 -14.85 6.27 -19.37
CA GLY A 279 -15.92 6.13 -18.36
C GLY A 279 -15.41 5.95 -16.92
N ASN A 280 -14.09 5.97 -16.72
CA ASN A 280 -13.45 5.84 -15.43
C ASN A 280 -13.51 7.18 -14.67
N LYS A 281 -14.46 7.31 -13.75
CA LYS A 281 -14.62 8.51 -12.89
C LYS A 281 -13.63 8.56 -11.72
N GLY A 282 -12.49 7.86 -11.82
CA GLY A 282 -11.50 7.72 -10.74
C GLY A 282 -11.71 6.47 -9.88
N TYR A 283 -12.40 5.45 -10.41
CA TYR A 283 -12.55 4.14 -9.78
C TYR A 283 -11.25 3.37 -9.89
N HIS A 284 -10.71 3.25 -11.11
CA HIS A 284 -9.44 2.58 -11.32
C HIS A 284 -8.28 3.57 -11.22
N TYR A 285 -7.20 3.14 -10.60
CA TYR A 285 -6.00 3.96 -10.42
C TYR A 285 -4.75 3.09 -10.40
N THR A 286 -3.60 3.70 -10.68
CA THR A 286 -2.29 3.05 -10.75
C THR A 286 -1.40 3.65 -9.67
N TRP A 287 -0.38 2.95 -9.20
CA TRP A 287 0.71 3.55 -8.44
C TRP A 287 2.00 2.79 -8.70
N PHE A 288 3.11 3.38 -8.30
CA PHE A 288 4.43 2.92 -8.71
C PHE A 288 5.31 2.54 -7.54
N PHE A 289 6.20 1.61 -7.84
CA PHE A 289 7.06 1.02 -6.86
C PHE A 289 8.38 0.64 -7.54
N PRO A 290 9.42 1.49 -7.43
CA PRO A 290 10.68 1.22 -8.09
C PRO A 290 11.45 0.13 -7.34
N LEU A 291 12.13 -0.71 -8.12
CA LEU A 291 13.17 -1.62 -7.67
C LEU A 291 14.47 -1.30 -8.42
N GLU A 292 15.60 -1.39 -7.74
CA GLU A 292 16.92 -1.22 -8.35
C GLU A 292 17.94 -2.17 -7.75
N LYS A 293 18.78 -2.75 -8.61
CA LYS A 293 19.89 -3.61 -8.21
C LYS A 293 20.98 -3.54 -9.26
N ASN A 294 22.24 -3.33 -8.86
CA ASN A 294 23.39 -3.26 -9.77
C ASN A 294 23.18 -2.28 -10.95
N GLY A 295 22.51 -1.15 -10.71
CA GLY A 295 22.16 -0.16 -11.73
C GLY A 295 21.03 -0.54 -12.69
N LYS A 296 20.43 -1.74 -12.54
CA LYS A 296 19.21 -2.14 -13.26
C LYS A 296 17.98 -1.62 -12.54
N LYS A 297 17.20 -0.79 -13.23
CA LYS A 297 16.00 -0.13 -12.71
C LYS A 297 14.74 -0.78 -13.27
N VAL A 298 13.87 -1.20 -12.38
CA VAL A 298 12.57 -1.78 -12.71
C VAL A 298 11.47 -0.95 -12.11
N LEU A 299 10.54 -0.50 -12.95
CA LEU A 299 9.32 0.13 -12.48
C LEU A 299 8.24 -0.94 -12.33
N VAL A 300 7.76 -1.15 -11.10
CA VAL A 300 6.57 -1.97 -10.84
C VAL A 300 5.35 -1.04 -10.78
N ALA A 301 4.41 -1.23 -11.69
CA ALA A 301 3.10 -0.58 -11.65
C ALA A 301 2.07 -1.52 -11.04
N PHE A 302 1.33 -1.01 -10.08
CA PHE A 302 0.18 -1.67 -9.51
C PHE A 302 -1.09 -1.07 -10.09
N PHE A 303 -2.03 -1.89 -10.53
CA PHE A 303 -3.30 -1.44 -11.13
C PHE A 303 -4.46 -1.84 -10.22
N MET A 304 -5.13 -0.87 -9.58
CA MET A 304 -6.40 -1.13 -8.90
C MET A 304 -7.52 -1.23 -9.94
N LEU A 305 -7.93 -2.45 -10.26
CA LEU A 305 -9.03 -2.78 -11.17
C LEU A 305 -10.26 -3.13 -10.34
N ASN A 306 -10.86 -2.11 -9.69
CA ASN A 306 -12.04 -2.23 -8.83
C ASN A 306 -13.06 -3.27 -9.30
N ASN A 307 -13.41 -4.17 -8.38
CA ASN A 307 -14.29 -5.32 -8.53
C ASN A 307 -13.73 -6.40 -9.46
N LEU A 308 -13.81 -6.22 -10.79
CA LEU A 308 -13.28 -7.18 -11.75
C LEU A 308 -12.86 -6.56 -13.08
N PRO A 309 -11.88 -7.15 -13.79
CA PRO A 309 -11.44 -6.67 -15.09
C PRO A 309 -12.31 -7.25 -16.22
N GLY A 310 -13.39 -6.55 -16.55
CA GLY A 310 -14.36 -6.93 -17.59
C GLY A 310 -14.57 -5.83 -18.64
N ASN A 311 -15.31 -6.16 -19.70
CA ASN A 311 -15.63 -5.21 -20.78
C ASN A 311 -16.81 -4.31 -20.44
N ALA A 312 -17.77 -4.80 -19.66
CA ALA A 312 -19.01 -4.10 -19.41
C ALA A 312 -19.52 -4.36 -17.98
N ASN A 313 -20.33 -3.41 -17.49
CA ASN A 313 -21.13 -3.64 -16.30
C ASN A 313 -22.28 -4.60 -16.63
N ARG A 314 -22.63 -5.49 -15.70
CA ARG A 314 -23.68 -6.49 -15.90
C ARG A 314 -24.53 -6.63 -14.65
N THR A 315 -25.82 -6.97 -14.77
CA THR A 315 -26.67 -7.27 -13.61
C THR A 315 -26.29 -8.61 -12.97
N ASP A 316 -26.32 -8.74 -11.64
CA ASP A 316 -26.08 -10.02 -10.98
C ASP A 316 -27.27 -10.95 -11.25
N PRO A 317 -27.08 -12.07 -11.99
CA PRO A 317 -28.18 -12.98 -12.29
C PRO A 317 -28.73 -13.73 -11.06
N GLY A 318 -28.01 -13.68 -9.92
CA GLY A 318 -28.44 -14.26 -8.64
C GLY A 318 -29.33 -13.36 -7.78
N ASP A 319 -29.51 -12.08 -8.13
CA ASP A 319 -30.43 -11.19 -7.41
C ASP A 319 -31.88 -11.36 -7.90
N THR A 320 -32.63 -12.22 -7.23
CA THR A 320 -34.05 -12.46 -7.51
C THR A 320 -34.99 -11.50 -6.78
N GLY A 321 -34.47 -10.57 -5.98
CA GLY A 321 -35.25 -9.74 -5.05
C GLY A 321 -35.40 -8.26 -5.43
N HIS A 322 -34.76 -7.80 -6.52
CA HIS A 322 -34.65 -6.38 -6.88
C HIS A 322 -34.05 -5.51 -5.74
N GLY A 323 -33.28 -6.13 -4.85
CA GLY A 323 -32.63 -5.45 -3.73
C GLY A 323 -31.27 -4.86 -4.09
N HIS A 324 -30.69 -5.33 -5.20
CA HIS A 324 -29.34 -4.98 -5.65
C HIS A 324 -29.43 -4.48 -7.10
N ASP A 325 -29.67 -3.18 -7.28
CA ASP A 325 -29.52 -2.57 -8.60
C ASP A 325 -28.04 -2.68 -9.04
N GLU A 326 -27.83 -3.39 -10.16
CA GLU A 326 -26.57 -3.58 -10.89
C GLU A 326 -25.54 -4.55 -10.23
N GLY A 327 -25.06 -5.53 -10.99
CA GLY A 327 -24.05 -6.53 -10.59
C GLY A 327 -22.67 -6.17 -11.14
N THR A 328 -21.85 -7.17 -11.50
CA THR A 328 -20.41 -7.02 -11.86
C THR A 328 -20.06 -5.70 -12.52
N TYR A 329 -19.29 -4.88 -11.83
CA TYR A 329 -19.01 -3.53 -12.25
C TYR A 329 -17.57 -3.41 -12.73
N ALA A 330 -17.38 -3.62 -14.03
CA ALA A 330 -16.08 -3.49 -14.65
C ALA A 330 -15.63 -2.03 -14.77
N PHE A 331 -16.55 -1.05 -14.86
CA PHE A 331 -16.26 0.39 -14.92
C PHE A 331 -15.18 0.82 -15.93
N GLY A 332 -15.05 0.10 -17.06
CA GLY A 332 -14.01 0.37 -18.06
C GLY A 332 -12.61 -0.13 -17.66
N ALA A 333 -12.52 -1.09 -16.73
CA ALA A 333 -11.26 -1.62 -16.20
C ALA A 333 -10.27 -2.06 -17.29
N LEU A 334 -10.75 -2.72 -18.35
CA LEU A 334 -9.86 -3.20 -19.42
C LEU A 334 -9.32 -2.07 -20.29
N ASP A 335 -10.14 -1.08 -20.63
CA ASP A 335 -9.69 0.12 -21.34
C ASP A 335 -8.71 0.94 -20.50
N TYR A 336 -9.01 1.09 -19.21
CA TYR A 336 -8.11 1.72 -18.26
C TYR A 336 -6.77 0.99 -18.14
N LEU A 337 -6.79 -0.34 -18.00
CA LEU A 337 -5.58 -1.15 -17.90
C LEU A 337 -4.73 -1.00 -19.17
N LYS A 338 -5.35 -1.09 -20.35
CA LYS A 338 -4.68 -0.90 -21.63
C LYS A 338 -4.02 0.47 -21.74
N ALA A 339 -4.75 1.54 -21.46
CA ALA A 339 -4.24 2.91 -21.50
C ALA A 339 -3.09 3.12 -20.50
N SER A 340 -3.25 2.60 -19.27
CA SER A 340 -2.24 2.75 -18.21
C SER A 340 -0.95 2.03 -18.55
N MET A 341 -1.03 0.82 -19.12
CA MET A 341 0.14 0.08 -19.59
C MET A 341 0.85 0.81 -20.75
N GLN A 342 0.09 1.42 -21.68
CA GLN A 342 0.67 2.22 -22.76
C GLN A 342 1.42 3.45 -22.25
N THR A 343 0.82 4.19 -21.31
CA THR A 343 1.51 5.32 -20.67
C THR A 343 2.79 4.86 -19.97
N MET A 344 2.71 3.76 -19.23
CA MET A 344 3.87 3.22 -18.51
C MET A 344 5.00 2.78 -19.43
N ALA A 345 4.69 2.17 -20.58
CA ALA A 345 5.70 1.74 -21.55
C ALA A 345 6.56 2.92 -22.05
N CYS A 346 5.98 4.12 -22.10
CA CYS A 346 6.66 5.36 -22.52
C CYS A 346 7.46 6.03 -21.40
N MET A 347 7.45 5.52 -20.16
CA MET A 347 8.18 6.15 -19.06
C MET A 347 9.71 6.00 -19.24
N PRO A 348 10.47 7.10 -19.21
CA PRO A 348 11.92 7.07 -19.34
C PRO A 348 12.58 6.51 -18.06
N ASP A 349 13.89 6.31 -18.09
CA ASP A 349 14.74 6.04 -16.91
C ASP A 349 14.57 4.68 -16.20
N TYR A 350 13.85 3.74 -16.81
CA TYR A 350 13.75 2.35 -16.34
C TYR A 350 14.12 1.36 -17.43
N ASP A 351 14.97 0.39 -17.09
CA ASP A 351 15.35 -0.72 -17.97
C ASP A 351 14.16 -1.63 -18.26
N TYR A 352 13.36 -1.92 -17.22
CA TYR A 352 12.19 -2.78 -17.32
C TYR A 352 10.95 -2.16 -16.69
N LYS A 353 9.78 -2.52 -17.22
CA LYS A 353 8.47 -2.10 -16.73
C LYS A 353 7.59 -3.34 -16.56
N VAL A 354 7.04 -3.51 -15.37
CA VAL A 354 6.13 -4.62 -15.08
C VAL A 354 4.85 -4.19 -14.40
N GLY A 355 3.80 -4.99 -14.57
CA GLY A 355 2.49 -4.72 -14.02
C GLY A 355 1.97 -5.79 -13.06
N ILE A 356 1.28 -5.34 -12.01
CA ILE A 356 0.59 -6.17 -11.03
C ILE A 356 -0.87 -5.70 -10.88
N PRO A 357 -1.84 -6.37 -11.54
CA PRO A 357 -3.26 -6.10 -11.33
C PRO A 357 -3.73 -6.51 -9.94
N MET A 358 -4.56 -5.66 -9.34
CA MET A 358 -5.25 -5.85 -8.07
C MET A 358 -6.76 -5.74 -8.34
N PHE A 359 -7.54 -6.76 -8.01
CA PHE A 359 -9.00 -6.73 -8.17
C PHE A 359 -9.68 -7.67 -7.18
N HIS A 360 -11.00 -7.58 -7.02
CA HIS A 360 -11.70 -8.33 -5.98
C HIS A 360 -12.07 -9.75 -6.44
N ILE A 361 -12.87 -9.88 -7.49
CA ILE A 361 -13.41 -11.16 -8.00
C ILE A 361 -12.29 -11.95 -8.66
N ASN A 362 -11.88 -13.02 -8.02
CA ASN A 362 -10.75 -13.82 -8.46
C ASN A 362 -11.07 -14.74 -9.66
N TYR A 363 -10.03 -15.33 -10.26
CA TYR A 363 -10.18 -16.21 -11.42
C TYR A 363 -11.10 -17.43 -11.18
N GLY A 364 -11.16 -17.90 -9.92
CA GLY A 364 -11.95 -19.01 -9.35
C GLY A 364 -13.47 -18.88 -9.37
N CYS A 365 -14.01 -17.68 -9.59
CA CYS A 365 -15.45 -17.46 -9.44
C CYS A 365 -16.32 -18.10 -10.54
N ASP A 366 -15.72 -18.89 -11.42
CA ASP A 366 -16.42 -19.81 -12.33
C ASP A 366 -16.85 -21.12 -11.68
N VAL A 367 -16.53 -21.37 -10.41
CA VAL A 367 -16.92 -22.62 -9.73
C VAL A 367 -17.71 -22.42 -8.43
N ASN A 368 -17.85 -21.18 -7.93
CA ASN A 368 -18.58 -20.92 -6.70
C ASN A 368 -20.09 -20.86 -6.94
N GLY A 369 -20.71 -22.00 -6.70
CA GLY A 369 -22.14 -22.16 -6.61
C GLY A 369 -22.68 -21.48 -5.36
N ASP A 370 -23.05 -20.20 -5.48
CA ASP A 370 -24.24 -19.70 -4.81
C ASP A 370 -25.29 -19.51 -5.89
N THR A 371 -26.18 -20.50 -5.95
CA THR A 371 -27.28 -20.77 -6.88
C THR A 371 -26.88 -21.34 -8.27
N HIS A 372 -26.93 -22.68 -8.36
CA HIS A 372 -27.11 -23.48 -9.59
C HIS A 372 -25.96 -23.64 -10.59
N GLY A 373 -24.69 -23.63 -10.16
CA GLY A 373 -23.60 -24.04 -11.06
C GLY A 373 -23.48 -23.16 -12.31
N ASN A 374 -23.66 -21.85 -12.15
CA ASN A 374 -23.48 -20.87 -13.21
C ASN A 374 -22.04 -20.30 -13.15
N PRO A 375 -21.09 -20.84 -13.92
CA PRO A 375 -19.70 -20.37 -13.94
C PRO A 375 -19.55 -18.90 -14.37
N GLU A 376 -20.60 -18.27 -14.85
CA GLU A 376 -20.57 -16.91 -15.39
C GLU A 376 -21.31 -15.89 -14.53
N ARG A 377 -21.76 -16.25 -13.31
CA ARG A 377 -22.42 -15.30 -12.39
C ARG A 377 -21.54 -14.08 -12.13
N TRP A 378 -20.33 -14.31 -11.63
CA TRP A 378 -19.40 -13.26 -11.24
C TRP A 378 -18.45 -12.85 -12.37
N TRP A 379 -18.01 -13.78 -13.22
CA TRP A 379 -17.04 -13.47 -14.26
C TRP A 379 -17.24 -14.33 -15.52
N THR A 380 -17.77 -13.70 -16.58
CA THR A 380 -18.03 -14.41 -17.84
C THR A 380 -16.73 -14.90 -18.50
N TYR A 381 -16.82 -15.97 -19.28
CA TYR A 381 -15.70 -16.42 -20.09
C TYR A 381 -15.34 -15.39 -21.17
N ALA A 382 -16.31 -14.63 -21.67
CA ALA A 382 -16.07 -13.54 -22.62
C ALA A 382 -15.19 -12.44 -22.02
N ASP A 383 -15.46 -12.01 -20.79
CA ASP A 383 -14.63 -11.04 -20.07
C ASP A 383 -13.24 -11.61 -19.74
N LYS A 384 -13.15 -12.88 -19.33
CA LYS A 384 -11.85 -13.54 -19.09
C LYS A 384 -11.01 -13.62 -20.37
N LYS A 385 -11.64 -13.91 -21.51
CA LYS A 385 -10.99 -13.90 -22.82
C LYS A 385 -10.55 -12.49 -23.21
N ALA A 386 -11.37 -11.49 -22.95
CA ALA A 386 -11.01 -10.09 -23.22
C ALA A 386 -9.83 -9.63 -22.35
N LEU A 387 -9.80 -10.01 -21.07
CA LEU A 387 -8.62 -9.80 -20.23
C LEU A 387 -7.40 -10.47 -20.86
N LYS A 388 -7.48 -11.75 -21.24
CA LYS A 388 -6.37 -12.45 -21.90
C LYS A 388 -5.89 -11.69 -23.14
N ASP A 389 -6.80 -11.24 -24.00
CA ASP A 389 -6.46 -10.50 -25.22
C ASP A 389 -5.75 -9.16 -24.92
N VAL A 390 -6.07 -8.50 -23.80
CA VAL A 390 -5.38 -7.29 -23.32
C VAL A 390 -3.98 -7.64 -22.81
N LEU A 391 -3.85 -8.73 -22.05
CA LEU A 391 -2.58 -9.18 -21.48
C LEU A 391 -1.60 -9.68 -22.57
N ASP A 392 -2.08 -10.40 -23.58
CA ASP A 392 -1.29 -10.92 -24.70
C ASP A 392 -0.66 -9.79 -25.53
N LYS A 393 -1.31 -8.63 -25.56
CA LYS A 393 -0.91 -7.43 -26.32
C LYS A 393 -0.30 -6.35 -25.43
N ALA A 394 -0.02 -6.66 -24.16
CA ALA A 394 0.47 -5.68 -23.21
C ALA A 394 1.86 -5.18 -23.64
N PRO A 395 2.08 -3.85 -23.65
CA PRO A 395 3.40 -3.28 -23.97
C PRO A 395 4.40 -3.40 -22.81
N ILE A 396 3.95 -3.90 -21.66
CA ILE A 396 4.75 -4.20 -20.47
C ILE A 396 4.43 -5.62 -20.01
N LYS A 397 5.32 -6.24 -19.25
CA LYS A 397 5.08 -7.59 -18.73
C LYS A 397 4.17 -7.55 -17.50
N ILE A 398 3.03 -8.25 -17.56
CA ILE A 398 2.20 -8.51 -16.38
C ILE A 398 2.75 -9.74 -15.65
N VAL A 399 3.21 -9.54 -14.41
CA VAL A 399 3.96 -10.58 -13.68
C VAL A 399 3.04 -11.47 -12.84
N THR A 400 2.02 -10.91 -12.21
CA THR A 400 1.01 -11.65 -11.43
C THR A 400 -0.17 -10.73 -11.14
N ALA A 401 -1.30 -11.30 -10.72
CA ALA A 401 -2.40 -10.56 -10.10
C ALA A 401 -2.59 -10.95 -8.62
N PHE A 402 -3.32 -10.13 -7.86
CA PHE A 402 -3.80 -10.46 -6.51
C PHE A 402 -5.29 -10.14 -6.36
N PHE A 403 -6.02 -11.03 -5.69
CA PHE A 403 -7.49 -10.97 -5.60
C PHE A 403 -8.08 -11.72 -4.39
N GLY A 404 -9.38 -11.56 -4.14
CA GLY A 404 -10.09 -12.08 -2.95
C GLY A 404 -11.34 -12.90 -3.26
N HIS A 405 -12.48 -12.48 -2.70
CA HIS A 405 -13.86 -12.95 -2.91
C HIS A 405 -14.23 -14.34 -2.36
N GLU A 406 -13.43 -15.40 -2.56
CA GLU A 406 -13.83 -16.76 -2.14
C GLU A 406 -13.60 -17.08 -0.65
N HIS A 407 -13.30 -16.07 0.18
CA HIS A 407 -13.20 -16.18 1.64
C HIS A 407 -12.28 -17.32 2.14
N VAL A 408 -11.09 -17.46 1.55
CA VAL A 408 -10.20 -18.58 1.85
C VAL A 408 -9.24 -18.33 3.00
N ARG A 409 -8.95 -19.40 3.74
CA ARG A 409 -8.08 -19.34 4.93
C ARG A 409 -6.59 -19.33 4.62
N SER A 410 -6.19 -19.57 3.37
CA SER A 410 -4.80 -19.59 2.93
C SER A 410 -4.66 -18.98 1.54
N ILE A 411 -3.50 -18.37 1.30
CA ILE A 411 -3.14 -17.85 -0.02
C ILE A 411 -2.90 -19.00 -0.99
N GLU A 412 -3.44 -18.89 -2.20
CA GLU A 412 -3.33 -19.91 -3.24
C GLU A 412 -3.08 -19.29 -4.61
N LYS A 413 -2.27 -19.97 -5.43
CA LYS A 413 -2.04 -19.57 -6.82
C LYS A 413 -3.16 -20.09 -7.71
N GLN A 414 -3.79 -19.22 -8.47
CA GLN A 414 -4.83 -19.56 -9.44
C GLN A 414 -4.40 -19.17 -10.85
N THR A 415 -4.65 -20.05 -11.81
CA THR A 415 -4.47 -19.78 -13.23
C THR A 415 -5.76 -19.19 -13.81
N LEU A 416 -5.62 -18.23 -14.73
CA LEU A 416 -6.74 -17.71 -15.51
C LEU A 416 -7.15 -18.76 -16.55
N TYR A 417 -8.43 -19.12 -16.56
CA TYR A 417 -9.05 -19.95 -17.60
C TYR A 417 -10.05 -19.09 -18.39
N ILE A 418 -10.00 -19.19 -19.72
CA ILE A 418 -10.90 -18.43 -20.62
C ILE A 418 -12.17 -19.20 -21.02
N GLY A 419 -12.41 -20.33 -20.36
CA GLY A 419 -13.50 -21.28 -20.61
C GLY A 419 -13.56 -22.31 -19.47
N ASP A 420 -14.28 -23.42 -19.66
CA ASP A 420 -14.35 -24.50 -18.67
C ASP A 420 -12.94 -25.01 -18.30
N ARG A 421 -12.64 -25.02 -17.00
CA ARG A 421 -11.35 -25.45 -16.42
C ARG A 421 -11.04 -26.92 -16.65
N LYS A 422 -12.07 -27.74 -16.91
CA LYS A 422 -11.91 -29.16 -17.23
C LYS A 422 -11.30 -29.37 -18.61
N ASP A 423 -11.39 -28.38 -19.49
CA ASP A 423 -10.74 -28.41 -20.79
C ASP A 423 -9.37 -27.70 -20.71
N PRO A 424 -8.25 -28.44 -20.84
CA PRO A 424 -6.92 -27.87 -20.79
C PRO A 424 -6.66 -26.80 -21.85
N ALA A 425 -7.40 -26.78 -22.96
CA ALA A 425 -7.28 -25.76 -24.00
C ALA A 425 -7.66 -24.36 -23.51
N ASN A 426 -8.44 -24.26 -22.43
CA ASN A 426 -8.85 -22.99 -21.83
C ASN A 426 -7.84 -22.44 -20.83
N LYS A 427 -6.80 -23.19 -20.48
CA LYS A 427 -5.77 -22.77 -19.54
C LYS A 427 -4.84 -21.74 -20.19
N THR A 428 -4.60 -20.63 -19.51
CA THR A 428 -3.62 -19.61 -19.94
C THR A 428 -2.32 -19.70 -19.15
N GLU A 429 -1.32 -18.95 -19.59
CA GLU A 429 -0.06 -18.69 -18.89
C GLU A 429 -0.22 -17.74 -17.69
N TYR A 430 -1.32 -16.99 -17.63
CA TYR A 430 -1.55 -15.97 -16.61
C TYR A 430 -2.01 -16.60 -15.30
N SER A 431 -1.41 -16.14 -14.21
CA SER A 431 -1.77 -16.57 -12.86
C SER A 431 -1.76 -15.40 -11.89
N GLY A 432 -2.45 -15.59 -10.78
CA GLY A 432 -2.50 -14.66 -9.68
C GLY A 432 -2.69 -15.37 -8.35
N TYR A 433 -2.66 -14.60 -7.28
CA TYR A 433 -2.79 -15.09 -5.93
C TYR A 433 -4.16 -14.73 -5.36
N ARG A 434 -4.92 -15.77 -5.00
CA ARG A 434 -6.09 -15.64 -4.15
C ARG A 434 -5.63 -15.43 -2.72
N CYS A 435 -5.81 -14.24 -2.21
CA CYS A 435 -5.35 -13.81 -0.89
C CYS A 435 -6.18 -14.42 0.23
N ALA A 436 -5.51 -14.77 1.33
CA ALA A 436 -6.18 -15.27 2.53
C ALA A 436 -6.94 -14.15 3.24
N CYS A 437 -8.16 -14.43 3.66
CA CYS A 437 -9.00 -13.51 4.41
C CYS A 437 -9.81 -14.27 5.48
N SER A 438 -10.44 -13.51 6.37
CA SER A 438 -11.33 -14.03 7.39
C SER A 438 -12.06 -12.85 8.04
N ILE A 439 -13.39 -12.90 8.00
CA ILE A 439 -14.27 -11.88 8.58
C ILE A 439 -13.95 -11.65 10.06
N ASP A 440 -13.86 -12.73 10.85
CA ASP A 440 -13.64 -12.64 12.31
C ASP A 440 -12.16 -12.45 12.73
N LYS A 441 -11.21 -12.77 11.85
CA LYS A 441 -9.78 -12.87 12.19
C LYS A 441 -8.94 -12.23 11.09
N PRO A 442 -8.80 -10.89 11.10
CA PRO A 442 -8.10 -10.16 10.04
C PRO A 442 -6.80 -10.82 9.64
N ARG A 443 -6.64 -11.03 8.33
CA ARG A 443 -5.46 -11.65 7.73
C ARG A 443 -4.66 -10.59 7.01
N LEU A 444 -3.35 -10.66 7.18
CA LEU A 444 -2.39 -9.90 6.37
C LEU A 444 -1.69 -10.87 5.43
N ASN A 445 -1.81 -10.64 4.13
CA ASN A 445 -0.98 -11.30 3.13
C ASN A 445 0.25 -10.44 2.91
N ILE A 446 1.44 -10.95 3.19
CA ILE A 446 2.71 -10.24 3.06
C ILE A 446 3.37 -10.70 1.77
N ILE A 447 3.64 -9.76 0.87
CA ILE A 447 4.25 -10.04 -0.43
C ILE A 447 5.61 -9.36 -0.49
N ASP A 448 6.66 -10.16 -0.56
CA ASP A 448 8.00 -9.67 -0.88
C ASP A 448 8.22 -9.69 -2.39
N LEU A 449 8.67 -8.56 -2.92
CA LEU A 449 9.14 -8.39 -4.29
C LEU A 449 10.66 -8.17 -4.25
N GLU A 450 11.41 -9.05 -4.90
CA GLU A 450 12.86 -8.97 -4.97
C GLU A 450 13.32 -8.95 -6.43
N LEU A 451 14.17 -7.98 -6.75
CA LEU A 451 14.93 -7.95 -7.99
C LEU A 451 16.16 -8.84 -7.83
N VAL A 452 16.24 -9.88 -8.64
CA VAL A 452 17.35 -10.82 -8.62
C VAL A 452 18.06 -10.82 -9.97
N GLU A 453 19.37 -11.03 -9.93
CA GLU A 453 20.20 -11.20 -11.11
C GLU A 453 20.87 -12.58 -11.02
N GLU A 454 20.49 -13.48 -11.91
CA GLU A 454 20.98 -14.86 -11.94
C GLU A 454 21.54 -15.17 -13.32
N ASN A 455 22.82 -15.50 -13.40
CA ASN A 455 23.51 -15.79 -14.68
C ASN A 455 23.40 -14.64 -15.71
N GLY A 456 23.34 -13.38 -15.25
CA GLY A 456 23.17 -12.21 -16.11
C GLY A 456 21.72 -11.93 -16.55
N HIS A 457 20.77 -12.74 -16.13
CA HIS A 457 19.34 -12.52 -16.38
C HIS A 457 18.69 -11.81 -15.19
N CYS A 458 17.97 -10.74 -15.48
CA CYS A 458 17.22 -9.98 -14.49
C CYS A 458 15.85 -10.63 -14.28
N LYS A 459 15.46 -10.88 -13.03
CA LYS A 459 14.17 -11.50 -12.69
C LYS A 459 13.53 -10.81 -11.50
N ILE A 460 12.20 -10.87 -11.44
CA ILE A 460 11.44 -10.53 -10.23
C ILE A 460 11.01 -11.81 -9.54
N LYS A 461 11.43 -11.93 -8.28
CA LYS A 461 10.96 -12.96 -7.37
C LYS A 461 9.82 -12.41 -6.52
N ILE A 462 8.72 -13.15 -6.47
CA ILE A 462 7.51 -12.83 -5.72
C ILE A 462 7.32 -13.92 -4.67
N THR A 463 7.34 -13.52 -3.40
CA THR A 463 7.20 -14.45 -2.26
C THR A 463 6.00 -14.08 -1.41
N PRO A 464 4.85 -14.75 -1.61
CA PRO A 464 3.67 -14.54 -0.79
C PRO A 464 3.75 -15.33 0.53
N ARG A 465 3.33 -14.69 1.62
CA ARG A 465 3.06 -15.28 2.94
C ARG A 465 1.75 -14.72 3.47
N PHE A 466 1.17 -15.33 4.49
CA PHE A 466 -0.01 -14.78 5.17
C PHE A 466 0.00 -15.08 6.66
N ILE A 467 -0.63 -14.24 7.47
CA ILE A 467 -0.72 -14.43 8.91
C ILE A 467 -1.99 -13.79 9.48
N GLU A 468 -2.48 -14.32 10.61
CA GLU A 468 -3.46 -13.60 11.44
C GLU A 468 -2.80 -12.38 12.05
N VAL A 469 -3.39 -11.20 11.87
CA VAL A 469 -2.82 -9.95 12.40
C VAL A 469 -2.57 -10.05 13.91
N ALA A 470 -3.45 -10.70 14.66
CA ALA A 470 -3.29 -10.89 16.10
C ALA A 470 -2.00 -11.65 16.49
N LYS A 471 -1.50 -12.52 15.61
CA LYS A 471 -0.28 -13.33 15.80
C LYS A 471 1.00 -12.59 15.42
N LEU A 472 0.90 -11.40 14.81
CA LEU A 472 2.08 -10.60 14.48
C LEU A 472 2.85 -10.22 15.75
N THR A 473 4.17 -10.40 15.66
CA THR A 473 5.18 -9.90 16.60
C THR A 473 5.96 -8.75 15.96
N SER A 474 6.94 -8.19 16.68
CA SER A 474 7.81 -7.15 16.11
C SER A 474 8.78 -7.67 15.06
N THR A 475 9.06 -8.98 15.03
CA THR A 475 9.98 -9.61 14.07
C THR A 475 9.25 -10.56 13.11
N ASP A 476 9.92 -10.89 12.00
CA ASP A 476 9.42 -11.81 10.97
C ASP A 476 9.39 -13.29 11.42
N ASP A 477 9.88 -13.62 12.63
CA ASP A 477 9.93 -15.00 13.15
C ASP A 477 8.54 -15.63 13.32
N CYS A 478 7.50 -14.80 13.43
CA CYS A 478 6.10 -15.24 13.49
C CYS A 478 5.53 -15.62 12.11
N LEU A 479 6.18 -15.25 11.02
CA LEU A 479 5.66 -15.48 9.67
C LEU A 479 5.79 -16.97 9.30
N PRO A 480 4.76 -17.55 8.67
CA PRO A 480 4.85 -18.94 8.24
C PRO A 480 6.01 -19.19 7.28
N MET A 481 6.49 -20.44 7.30
CA MET A 481 7.47 -20.89 6.31
C MET A 481 6.96 -20.63 4.90
N ILE A 482 7.89 -20.25 4.03
CA ILE A 482 7.59 -20.01 2.63
C ILE A 482 7.24 -21.35 1.98
N LYS A 483 6.10 -21.36 1.28
CA LYS A 483 5.69 -22.46 0.43
C LYS A 483 6.32 -22.28 -0.95
N GLU A 484 7.24 -23.15 -1.32
CA GLU A 484 7.98 -23.06 -2.59
C GLU A 484 7.03 -23.04 -3.79
N GLU A 485 5.93 -23.79 -3.74
CA GLU A 485 4.92 -23.85 -4.80
C GLU A 485 4.19 -22.52 -5.05
N LEU A 486 4.23 -21.60 -4.07
CA LEU A 486 3.65 -20.27 -4.19
C LEU A 486 4.66 -19.23 -4.68
N GLN A 487 5.95 -19.52 -4.67
CA GLN A 487 6.94 -18.57 -5.18
C GLN A 487 6.82 -18.46 -6.71
N SER A 488 6.98 -17.24 -7.22
CA SER A 488 7.13 -17.00 -8.65
C SER A 488 8.45 -16.31 -8.90
N CYS A 489 9.19 -16.73 -9.92
CA CYS A 489 10.40 -16.08 -10.37
C CYS A 489 10.26 -15.84 -11.87
N ILE A 490 10.21 -14.57 -12.27
CA ILE A 490 9.79 -14.15 -13.60
C ILE A 490 10.93 -13.34 -14.22
N GLU A 491 11.48 -13.85 -15.31
CA GLU A 491 12.48 -13.14 -16.12
C GLU A 491 11.90 -11.87 -16.74
N LEU A 492 12.70 -10.81 -16.82
CA LEU A 492 12.27 -9.48 -17.28
C LEU A 492 12.61 -9.16 -18.73
#